data_AF-A0A1A5XE58-F1
#
_entry.id   AF-A0A1A5XE58-F1
#
_cell.length_a   1.000
_cell.length_b   1.000
_cell.length_c   1.000
_cell.angle_alpha   90.00
_cell.angle_beta   90.00
_cell.angle_gamma   90.00
#
_symmetry.space_group_name_H-M   'P 1'
#
loop_
_entity.id
_entity.type
_entity.pdbx_description
1 polymer ?
#
loop_
_entity_poly.entity_id
_entity_poly.type
_entity_poly.pdbx_seq_one_letter_code
_entity_poly.pdbx_strand_id
1 'polypeptide(L)' 'MENQRSYEYMGFDMTAGVDGDHNVGFLVTTQTIRSLTDDSHANVPVDGVASGRFPTQDNAFDAAFDRIREAIDQRVRAAS' A
#
# COMPACT_ATOMS: atom_id res chain seq x y z
N MET A 1 16.97 1.02 -2.89
CA MET A 1 16.83 -0.18 -2.01
C MET A 1 15.44 -0.06 -1.42
N GLU A 2 14.55 -1.00 -1.75
CA GLU A 2 13.16 -0.93 -1.31
C GLU A 2 13.06 -1.18 0.20
N ASN A 3 12.34 -0.29 0.89
CA ASN A 3 11.94 -0.49 2.27
C ASN A 3 10.50 -0.97 2.29
N GLN A 4 10.22 -2.02 3.06
CA GLN A 4 8.89 -2.60 3.17
C GLN A 4 8.31 -2.40 4.56
N ARG A 5 7.01 -2.12 4.62
CA ARG A 5 6.23 -2.09 5.86
C ARG A 5 4.94 -2.88 5.67
N SER A 6 4.50 -3.52 6.74
CA SER A 6 3.24 -4.27 6.76
C SER A 6 2.39 -3.90 7.96
N TYR A 7 1.07 -3.83 7.76
CA TYR A 7 0.08 -3.56 8.80
C TYR A 7 -1.20 -4.34 8.56
N GLU A 8 -1.89 -4.74 9.63
CA GLU A 8 -3.22 -5.35 9.55
C GLU A 8 -4.31 -4.28 9.43
N TYR A 9 -5.30 -4.51 8.56
CA TYR A 9 -6.50 -3.71 8.44
C TYR A 9 -7.70 -4.55 8.01
N MET A 10 -8.77 -4.57 8.82
CA MET A 10 -10.05 -5.25 8.54
C MET A 10 -9.90 -6.74 8.15
N GLY A 11 -8.97 -7.46 8.77
CA GLY A 11 -8.72 -8.88 8.45
C GLY A 11 -7.86 -9.08 7.20
N PHE A 12 -7.18 -8.04 6.72
CA PHE A 12 -6.18 -8.12 5.67
C PHE A 12 -4.83 -7.63 6.19
N ASP A 13 -3.76 -8.38 5.91
CA ASP A 13 -2.39 -7.87 5.97
C ASP A 13 -2.13 -7.03 4.71
N MET A 14 -1.76 -5.77 4.91
CA MET A 14 -1.36 -4.84 3.86
C MET A 14 0.16 -4.72 3.87
N THR A 15 0.79 -4.86 2.72
CA THR A 15 2.23 -4.63 2.56
C THR A 15 2.48 -3.55 1.52
N ALA A 16 3.30 -2.56 1.88
CA ALA A 16 3.76 -1.51 0.99
C ALA A 16 5.28 -1.53 0.89
N GLY A 17 5.80 -1.30 -0.31
CA GLY A 17 7.21 -1.11 -0.63
C GLY A 17 7.44 0.30 -1.15
N VAL A 18 8.45 0.97 -0.60
CA VAL A 18 8.88 2.32 -0.99
C VAL A 18 10.36 2.29 -1.32
N ASP A 19 10.71 2.84 -2.48
CA ASP A 19 12.09 3.05 -2.91
C ASP A 19 12.40 4.55 -3.06
N GLY A 20 13.68 4.88 -3.23
CA GLY A 20 14.17 6.24 -3.37
C GLY A 20 14.95 6.74 -2.15
N ASP A 21 15.31 8.01 -2.20
CA ASP A 21 16.15 8.67 -1.20
C ASP A 21 15.83 10.18 -1.12
N HIS A 22 16.51 10.90 -0.22
CA HIS A 22 16.27 12.32 0.02
C HIS A 22 16.68 13.25 -1.14
N ASN A 23 17.52 12.80 -2.07
CA ASN A 23 17.94 13.60 -3.23
C ASN A 23 16.93 13.51 -4.36
N VAL A 24 16.38 12.33 -4.59
CA VAL A 24 15.44 12.09 -5.70
C VAL A 24 13.98 12.08 -5.25
N GLY A 25 13.69 11.92 -3.96
CA GLY A 25 12.36 11.69 -3.41
C GLY A 25 11.99 10.20 -3.37
N PHE A 26 11.00 9.89 -2.55
CA PHE A 26 10.52 8.53 -2.32
C PHE A 26 9.34 8.20 -3.22
N LEU A 27 9.22 6.95 -3.65
CA LEU A 27 8.18 6.47 -4.54
C LEU A 27 7.68 5.10 -4.08
N VAL A 28 6.38 4.90 -4.17
CA VAL A 28 5.76 3.61 -3.88
C VAL A 28 6.04 2.68 -5.05
N THR A 29 6.65 1.53 -4.78
CA THR A 29 7.04 0.54 -5.80
C THR A 29 6.15 -0.69 -5.75
N THR A 30 5.73 -1.09 -4.55
CA THR A 30 4.99 -2.34 -4.34
C THR A 30 3.83 -2.07 -3.40
N GLN A 31 2.67 -2.65 -3.70
CA GLN A 31 1.51 -2.68 -2.79
C GLN A 31 0.79 -4.02 -2.94
N THR A 32 0.60 -4.72 -1.85
CA THR A 32 -0.10 -6.01 -1.82
C THR A 32 -1.02 -6.10 -0.60
N ILE A 33 -2.02 -6.95 -0.72
CA ILE A 33 -2.87 -7.35 0.40
C ILE A 33 -2.96 -8.87 0.48
N ARG A 34 -3.07 -9.38 1.70
CA ARG A 34 -3.34 -10.78 2.03
C ARG A 34 -4.53 -10.85 2.96
N SER A 35 -5.57 -11.61 2.63
CA SER A 35 -6.65 -11.94 3.56
C SER A 35 -6.16 -12.89 4.63
N LEU A 36 -6.49 -12.58 5.88
CA LEU A 36 -6.20 -13.43 7.04
C LEU A 36 -7.22 -14.55 7.24
N THR A 37 -8.36 -14.49 6.54
CA THR A 37 -9.46 -15.46 6.68
C THR A 37 -9.40 -16.57 5.63
N ASP A 38 -9.06 -16.22 4.39
CA ASP A 38 -9.19 -17.13 3.24
C ASP A 38 -7.87 -17.27 2.44
N ASP A 39 -6.74 -16.82 3.00
CA ASP A 39 -5.38 -16.85 2.42
C ASP A 39 -5.23 -16.16 1.06
N SER A 40 -6.26 -15.43 0.61
CA SER A 40 -6.25 -14.74 -0.68
C SER A 40 -5.20 -13.64 -0.71
N HIS A 41 -4.47 -13.53 -1.82
CA HIS A 41 -3.47 -12.49 -2.04
C HIS A 41 -3.81 -11.68 -3.29
N ALA A 42 -3.55 -10.39 -3.25
CA ALA A 42 -3.69 -9.54 -4.42
C ALA A 42 -2.71 -8.37 -4.44
N ASN A 43 -2.32 -7.98 -5.64
CA ASN A 43 -1.60 -6.74 -5.87
C ASN A 43 -2.59 -5.57 -5.89
N VAL A 44 -2.19 -4.45 -5.30
CA VAL A 44 -2.92 -3.18 -5.37
C VAL A 44 -2.17 -2.26 -6.35
N PRO A 45 -2.84 -1.68 -7.35
CA PRO A 45 -2.18 -0.79 -8.29
C PRO A 45 -1.65 0.47 -7.59
N VAL A 46 -0.43 0.88 -7.95
CA VAL A 46 0.17 2.15 -7.53
C VAL A 46 -0.40 3.26 -8.40
N ASP A 47 -1.58 3.74 -8.01
CA ASP A 47 -2.30 4.82 -8.68
C ASP A 47 -2.87 5.83 -7.66
N GLY A 48 -3.52 6.88 -8.17
CA GLY A 48 -4.16 7.90 -7.34
C GLY A 48 -3.16 8.55 -6.39
N VAL A 49 -3.49 8.56 -5.09
CA VAL A 49 -2.67 9.17 -4.03
C VAL A 49 -1.26 8.56 -3.95
N ALA A 50 -1.06 7.30 -4.37
CA ALA A 50 0.23 6.59 -4.30
C ALA A 50 1.12 6.77 -5.55
N SER A 51 0.61 7.36 -6.64
CA SER A 51 1.35 7.53 -7.91
C SER A 51 2.42 8.62 -7.91
N GLY A 52 2.52 9.36 -6.81
CA GLY A 52 3.38 10.53 -6.69
C GLY A 52 4.81 10.23 -6.26
N ARG A 53 5.60 11.29 -6.19
CA ARG A 53 6.91 11.32 -5.57
C ARG A 53 6.85 12.14 -4.29
N PHE A 54 7.31 11.57 -3.19
CA PHE A 54 7.12 12.10 -1.85
C PHE A 54 8.42 12.65 -1.28
N PRO A 55 8.36 13.73 -0.48
CA PRO A 55 9.54 14.34 0.12
C PRO A 55 10.15 13.46 1.22
N THR A 56 9.35 12.61 1.87
CA THR A 56 9.78 11.70 2.92
C THR A 56 9.27 10.30 2.66
N GLN A 57 9.98 9.31 3.22
CA GLN A 57 9.58 7.91 3.16
C GLN A 57 8.25 7.66 3.88
N ASP A 58 8.03 8.31 5.02
CA ASP A 58 6.77 8.16 5.76
C ASP A 58 5.58 8.68 4.96
N ASN A 59 5.71 9.81 4.26
CA ASN A 59 4.64 10.30 3.38
C ASN A 59 4.33 9.32 2.24
N ALA A 60 5.34 8.64 1.70
CA ALA A 60 5.14 7.62 0.68
C ALA A 60 4.40 6.39 1.25
N PHE A 61 4.76 5.97 2.46
CA PHE A 61 4.05 4.89 3.14
C PHE A 61 2.61 5.27 3.48
N ASP A 62 2.36 6.46 4.00
CA ASP A 62 1.01 6.93 4.31
C ASP A 62 0.13 6.92 3.06
N ALA A 63 0.64 7.46 1.94
CA ALA A 63 -0.08 7.42 0.67
C ALA A 63 -0.32 5.98 0.16
N ALA A 64 0.65 5.08 0.31
CA ALA A 64 0.49 3.68 -0.06
C ALA A 64 -0.59 3.00 0.79
N PHE A 65 -0.55 3.15 2.11
CA PHE A 65 -1.53 2.51 2.99
C PHE A 65 -2.93 3.11 2.84
N ASP A 66 -3.06 4.41 2.60
CA ASP A 66 -4.36 5.01 2.27
C ASP A 66 -4.93 4.41 0.99
N ARG A 67 -4.10 4.26 -0.05
CA ARG A 67 -4.54 3.63 -1.29
C ARG A 67 -4.94 2.17 -1.14
N ILE A 68 -4.20 1.41 -0.32
CA ILE A 68 -4.50 0.02 -0.02
C ILE A 68 -5.81 -0.10 0.79
N ARG A 69 -6.03 0.77 1.79
CA ARG A 69 -7.29 0.83 2.55
C ARG A 69 -8.48 1.06 1.63
N GLU A 70 -8.39 2.02 0.71
CA GLU A 70 -9.44 2.24 -0.30
C GLU A 70 -9.72 0.98 -1.14
N ALA A 71 -8.68 0.23 -1.52
CA ALA A 71 -8.84 -1.01 -2.28
C ALA A 71 -9.55 -2.11 -1.45
N ILE A 72 -9.22 -2.22 -0.17
CA ILE A 72 -9.89 -3.16 0.76
C ILE A 72 -11.34 -2.74 0.96
N ASP A 73 -11.61 -1.47 1.24
CA ASP A 73 -12.97 -0.94 1.44
C ASP A 73 -13.86 -1.22 0.23
N GLN A 74 -13.35 -1.04 -0.98
CA GLN A 74 -14.07 -1.37 -2.22
C GLN A 74 -14.40 -2.87 -2.31
N ARG A 75 -13.47 -3.75 -1.94
CA ARG A 75 -13.68 -5.21 -1.94
C ARG A 75 -14.70 -5.64 -0.90
N VAL A 76 -14.59 -5.13 0.32
CA VAL A 76 -15.52 -5.44 1.42
C VAL A 76 -16.94 -4.98 1.06
N ARG A 77 -17.08 -3.77 0.48
CA ARG A 77 -18.37 -3.27 0.00
C ARG A 77 -18.95 -4.10 -1.14
N ALA A 78 -18.11 -4.62 -2.04
CA ALA A 78 -18.57 -5.47 -3.14
C ALA A 78 -18.96 -6.89 -2.69
N ALA A 79 -18.47 -7.33 -1.54
CA ALA A 79 -18.80 -8.62 -0.94
C ALA A 79 -20.02 -8.59 0.01
N SER A 80 -20.54 -7.39 0.30
CA SER A 80 -21.73 -7.13 1.14
C SER A 80 -22.99 -7.05 0.27
#